data_AF-A0A3B9GLU6-F1
#
_entry.id   AF-A0A3B9GLU6-F1
#
_cell.length_a   1.000
_cell.length_b   1.000
_cell.length_c   1.000
_cell.angle_alpha   90.00
_cell.angle_beta   90.00
_cell.angle_gamma   90.00
#
_symmetry.space_group_name_H-M   'P 1'
#
loop_
_entity.id
_entity.type
_entity.pdbx_description
1 polymer ?
#
loop_
_entity_poly.entity_id
_entity_poly.type
_entity_poly.pdbx_seq_one_letter_code
_entity_poly.pdbx_strand_id
1 'polypeptide(L)'
;MKAVYRYSGGMGFKVLLMGLLILIMLIPAALVREVIRERSYRADQVEWEILESWGGQLRLAGPVLRIPCVGLEELSIKDDKGRETKELRSYAFDLWVSPTLLETEGALATERKSRGIYSVPVFSGSLRLSGSFDAAEAIASLKPNEKPLMEQAELVLSIANQKGIRSLEPAQWDGRAMAFKPGDSGFGLLSGGVHAAIAHTPGISSAFNMELSIQGGGSVWLLPLGEQSRAGLSADWPAPSYQGNYLPASHGLDEAGFDARWDISYLSHGIPLFWTGGKAIEGKLSQSFFGVDFLKVLDHYALNERAAKYAILFIVVPFLALFMLELFGKRRVHPVQYLLAGIANMVFYLLLLSLSEHIHFNAAYALSAIAVSVMVFLYSWSLFKELAKAWYMVPVMGLSYLYLFITLQSEDWALLIGSLGMFAVLALVMFVTRNVDWYGKGRPPVASVLPEEDA
;
A
#
# COMPACT_ATOMS: atom_id res chain seq x y z
N MET A 1 42.68 35.78 -18.36
CA MET A 1 41.29 36.02 -18.83
C MET A 1 41.01 35.69 -20.31
N LYS A 2 41.95 35.84 -21.27
CA LYS A 2 41.69 35.50 -22.69
C LYS A 2 41.62 33.99 -23.03
N ALA A 3 42.24 33.11 -22.23
CA ALA A 3 42.23 31.66 -22.47
C ALA A 3 40.89 30.98 -22.12
N VAL A 4 40.16 31.49 -21.11
CA VAL A 4 38.83 30.99 -20.72
C VAL A 4 37.78 31.34 -21.78
N TYR A 5 37.92 32.51 -22.43
CA TYR A 5 37.02 32.93 -23.51
C TYR A 5 37.15 32.05 -24.77
N ARG A 6 38.35 31.51 -25.05
CA ARG A 6 38.59 30.64 -26.22
C ARG A 6 38.00 29.24 -26.09
N TYR A 7 37.79 28.75 -24.86
CA TYR A 7 37.11 27.47 -24.59
C TYR A 7 35.59 27.60 -24.43
N SER A 8 35.08 28.77 -24.06
CA SER A 8 33.64 29.03 -23.85
C SER A 8 32.77 29.02 -25.12
N GLY A 9 33.38 28.96 -26.31
CA GLY A 9 32.68 28.99 -27.61
C GLY A 9 32.47 27.64 -28.29
N GLY A 10 33.09 26.56 -27.80
CA GLY A 10 33.01 25.24 -28.43
C GLY A 10 31.72 24.48 -28.11
N MET A 11 31.21 23.68 -29.06
CA MET A 11 30.00 22.88 -28.86
C MET A 11 30.16 21.85 -27.73
N GLY A 12 31.36 21.28 -27.55
CA GLY A 12 31.66 20.36 -26.43
C GLY A 12 31.53 21.00 -25.05
N PHE A 13 31.92 22.28 -24.89
CA PHE A 13 31.74 23.01 -23.64
C PHE A 13 30.26 23.21 -23.30
N LYS A 14 29.42 23.47 -24.31
CA LYS A 14 27.97 23.60 -24.10
C LYS A 14 27.32 22.29 -23.67
N VAL A 15 27.71 21.16 -24.24
CA VAL A 15 27.18 19.85 -23.81
C VAL A 15 27.61 19.51 -22.39
N LEU A 16 28.87 19.79 -22.02
CA LEU A 16 29.32 19.64 -20.64
C LEU A 16 28.53 20.54 -19.68
N LEU A 17 28.28 21.78 -20.08
CA LEU A 17 27.46 22.71 -19.31
C LEU A 17 26.01 22.24 -19.18
N MET A 18 25.42 21.68 -20.24
CA MET A 18 24.09 21.06 -20.17
C MET A 18 24.07 19.88 -19.21
N GLY A 19 25.07 19.00 -19.27
CA GLY A 19 25.23 17.91 -18.31
C GLY A 19 25.27 18.42 -16.86
N LEU A 20 26.02 19.49 -16.60
CA LEU A 20 26.05 20.15 -15.29
C LEU A 20 24.68 20.75 -14.90
N LEU A 21 23.98 21.40 -15.83
CA LEU A 21 22.65 21.96 -15.56
C LEU A 21 21.61 20.86 -15.29
N ILE A 22 21.71 19.70 -15.96
CA ILE A 22 20.87 18.53 -15.68
C ILE A 22 21.12 18.07 -14.24
N LEU A 23 22.38 17.94 -13.81
CA LEU A 23 22.73 17.59 -12.43
C LEU A 23 22.18 18.60 -11.42
N ILE A 24 22.30 19.90 -11.72
CA ILE A 24 21.71 20.96 -10.88
C ILE A 24 20.19 20.83 -10.81
N MET A 25 19.52 20.47 -11.92
CA MET A 25 18.08 20.27 -11.99
C MET A 25 17.57 19.08 -11.18
N LEU A 26 18.43 18.12 -10.85
CA LEU A 26 18.06 17.05 -9.94
C LEU A 26 17.73 17.58 -8.53
N ILE A 27 18.24 18.75 -8.16
CA ILE A 27 17.93 19.39 -6.87
C ILE A 27 16.46 19.84 -6.81
N PRO A 28 15.95 20.72 -7.69
CA PRO A 28 14.52 21.02 -7.76
C PRO A 28 13.63 19.79 -7.91
N ALA A 29 14.01 18.81 -8.72
CA ALA A 29 13.25 17.57 -8.86
C ALA A 29 13.19 16.77 -7.55
N ALA A 30 14.27 16.75 -6.76
CA ALA A 30 14.27 16.15 -5.43
C ALA A 30 13.35 16.90 -4.46
N LEU A 31 13.36 18.23 -4.48
CA LEU A 31 12.46 19.05 -3.64
C LEU A 31 10.98 18.82 -3.97
N VAL A 32 10.63 18.71 -5.26
CA VAL A 32 9.26 18.37 -5.68
C VAL A 32 8.84 16.99 -5.17
N ARG A 33 9.73 15.99 -5.26
CA ARG A 33 9.46 14.66 -4.70
C ARG A 33 9.26 14.71 -3.19
N GLU A 34 9.99 15.56 -2.49
CA GLU A 34 9.82 15.75 -1.03
C GLU A 34 8.44 16.30 -0.70
N VAL A 35 7.98 17.34 -1.41
CA VAL A 35 6.63 17.91 -1.22
C VAL A 35 5.55 16.85 -1.47
N ILE A 36 5.68 16.06 -2.56
CA ILE A 36 4.72 14.99 -2.85
C ILE A 36 4.72 13.95 -1.72
N ARG A 37 5.91 13.55 -1.23
CA ARG A 37 6.04 12.60 -0.12
C ARG A 37 5.44 13.14 1.18
N GLU A 38 5.68 14.40 1.51
CA GLU A 38 5.09 15.07 2.66
C GLU A 38 3.56 15.05 2.58
N ARG A 39 3.00 15.34 1.40
CA ARG A 39 1.54 15.30 1.18
C ARG A 39 0.96 13.90 1.28
N SER A 40 1.64 12.89 0.72
CA SER A 40 1.24 11.48 0.86
C SER A 40 1.27 11.04 2.33
N TYR A 41 2.36 11.33 3.05
CA TYR A 41 2.47 10.98 4.46
C TYR A 41 1.41 11.69 5.31
N ARG A 42 1.07 12.95 4.97
CA ARG A 42 -0.02 13.67 5.63
C ARG A 42 -1.38 13.03 5.34
N ALA A 43 -1.58 12.49 4.14
CA ALA A 43 -2.79 11.72 3.80
C ALA A 43 -2.90 10.49 4.69
N ASP A 44 -1.86 9.65 4.74
CA ASP A 44 -1.82 8.44 5.55
C ASP A 44 -2.09 8.75 7.04
N GLN A 45 -1.49 9.82 7.56
CA GLN A 45 -1.72 10.29 8.93
C GLN A 45 -3.18 10.68 9.17
N VAL A 46 -3.78 11.48 8.27
CA VAL A 46 -5.16 11.94 8.44
C VAL A 46 -6.14 10.79 8.28
N GLU A 47 -5.90 9.87 7.36
CA GLU A 47 -6.69 8.65 7.23
C GLU A 47 -6.63 7.81 8.50
N TRP A 48 -5.43 7.60 9.05
CA TRP A 48 -5.26 6.91 10.33
C TRP A 48 -5.98 7.62 11.48
N GLU A 49 -5.90 8.95 11.58
CA GLU A 49 -6.63 9.74 12.58
C GLU A 49 -8.16 9.56 12.47
N ILE A 50 -8.70 9.55 11.24
CA ILE A 50 -10.12 9.32 10.99
C ILE A 50 -10.50 7.91 11.41
N LEU A 51 -9.74 6.90 10.98
CA LEU A 51 -9.98 5.50 11.30
C LEU A 51 -9.95 5.27 12.81
N GLU A 52 -8.90 5.73 13.50
CA GLU A 52 -8.74 5.58 14.94
C GLU A 52 -9.87 6.26 15.74
N SER A 53 -10.44 7.34 15.19
CA SER A 53 -11.60 8.03 15.77
C SER A 53 -12.93 7.29 15.53
N TRP A 54 -13.05 6.55 14.42
CA TRP A 54 -14.29 5.88 14.02
C TRP A 54 -14.40 4.43 14.52
N GLY A 55 -13.28 3.74 14.76
CA GLY A 55 -13.29 2.33 15.22
C GLY A 55 -12.07 1.51 14.81
N GLY A 56 -11.18 2.10 14.01
CA GLY A 56 -9.99 1.46 13.46
C GLY A 56 -10.32 0.44 12.37
N GLN A 57 -9.31 -0.34 11.99
CA GLN A 57 -9.50 -1.52 11.15
C GLN A 57 -10.14 -2.64 11.98
N LEU A 58 -11.10 -3.35 11.41
CA LEU A 58 -11.69 -4.51 12.08
C LEU A 58 -10.78 -5.72 11.87
N ARG A 59 -10.14 -6.19 12.93
CA ARG A 59 -9.49 -7.51 12.95
C ARG A 59 -10.13 -8.31 14.06
N LEU A 60 -10.65 -9.49 13.71
CA LEU A 60 -11.39 -10.36 14.61
C LEU A 60 -10.84 -11.78 14.52
N ALA A 61 -10.63 -12.38 15.68
CA ALA A 61 -10.20 -13.76 15.82
C ALA A 61 -11.02 -14.45 16.90
N GLY A 62 -11.87 -15.38 16.47
CA GLY A 62 -12.63 -16.25 17.35
C GLY A 62 -14.09 -16.39 16.93
N PRO A 63 -14.93 -16.90 17.83
CA PRO A 63 -14.59 -17.20 19.21
C PRO A 63 -13.71 -18.45 19.39
N VAL A 64 -12.98 -18.51 20.51
CA VAL A 64 -12.26 -19.69 21.02
C VAL A 64 -12.76 -20.01 22.42
N LEU A 65 -12.79 -21.29 22.75
CA LEU A 65 -13.17 -21.77 24.08
C LEU A 65 -11.92 -21.86 24.96
N ARG A 66 -11.92 -21.13 26.07
CA ARG A 66 -10.89 -21.19 27.11
C ARG A 66 -11.37 -22.07 28.25
N ILE A 67 -10.60 -23.09 28.60
CA ILE A 67 -10.84 -23.97 29.75
C ILE A 67 -9.62 -23.85 30.67
N PRO A 68 -9.73 -23.17 31.82
CA PRO A 68 -8.66 -23.16 32.82
C PRO A 68 -8.38 -24.58 33.34
N CYS A 69 -7.11 -24.91 33.55
CA CYS A 69 -6.68 -26.21 34.02
C CYS A 69 -5.72 -26.08 35.21
N VAL A 70 -5.73 -27.08 36.08
CA VAL A 70 -4.80 -27.20 37.21
C VAL A 70 -4.07 -28.53 37.12
N GLY A 71 -2.75 -28.48 37.14
CA GLY A 71 -1.88 -29.66 37.19
C GLY A 71 -1.16 -29.79 38.53
N LEU A 72 -0.79 -31.03 38.87
CA LEU A 72 0.04 -31.34 40.05
C LEU A 72 1.36 -31.96 39.59
N GLU A 73 2.48 -31.27 39.82
CA GLU A 73 3.82 -31.79 39.52
C GLU A 73 4.50 -32.31 40.79
N GLU A 74 5.13 -33.48 40.71
CA GLU A 74 5.94 -34.03 41.79
C GLU A 74 7.39 -33.56 41.62
N LEU A 75 7.84 -32.66 42.50
CA LEU A 75 9.21 -32.16 42.53
C LEU A 75 10.02 -32.96 43.57
N SER A 76 11.13 -33.55 43.15
CA SER A 76 12.11 -34.11 44.08
C SER A 76 13.03 -33.00 44.55
N ILE A 77 12.86 -32.58 45.80
CA ILE A 77 13.67 -31.55 46.44
C ILE A 77 14.69 -32.25 47.34
N LYS A 78 15.98 -31.98 47.13
CA LYS A 78 17.04 -32.43 48.04
C LYS A 78 17.27 -31.40 49.14
N ASP A 79 17.23 -31.86 50.40
CA ASP A 79 17.68 -31.04 51.53
C ASP A 79 19.22 -30.87 51.52
N ASP A 80 19.75 -29.95 52.33
CA ASP A 80 21.20 -29.71 52.49
C ASP A 80 21.98 -30.94 52.98
N LYS A 81 21.28 -32.01 53.40
CA LYS A 81 21.83 -33.30 53.84
C LYS A 81 21.65 -34.40 52.78
N GLY A 82 21.20 -34.07 51.58
CA GLY A 82 21.03 -35.00 50.46
C GLY A 82 19.78 -35.89 50.51
N ARG A 83 18.84 -35.65 51.43
CA ARG A 83 17.57 -36.38 51.50
C ARG A 83 16.59 -35.84 50.46
N GLU A 84 16.11 -36.72 49.59
CA GLU A 84 15.04 -36.41 48.64
C GLU A 84 13.69 -36.41 49.34
N THR A 85 12.98 -35.28 49.28
CA THR A 85 11.58 -35.16 49.67
C THR A 85 10.78 -34.86 48.41
N LYS A 86 9.70 -35.63 48.20
CA LYS A 86 8.75 -35.40 47.11
C LYS A 86 7.74 -34.34 47.56
N GLU A 87 7.73 -33.19 46.89
CA GLU A 87 6.74 -32.14 47.10
C GLU A 87 5.78 -32.08 45.90
N LEU A 88 4.48 -32.04 46.16
CA LEU A 88 3.47 -31.82 45.12
C LEU A 88 3.24 -30.32 44.95
N ARG A 89 3.59 -29.79 43.78
CA ARG A 89 3.38 -28.38 43.44
C ARG A 89 2.25 -28.24 42.42
N SER A 90 1.29 -27.37 42.73
CA SER A 90 0.23 -27.01 41.80
C SER A 90 0.74 -26.00 40.77
N TYR A 91 0.38 -26.18 39.50
CA TYR A 91 0.54 -25.18 38.44
C TYR A 91 -0.79 -24.97 37.71
N ALA A 92 -1.00 -23.76 37.18
CA ALA A 92 -2.19 -23.39 36.42
C ALA A 92 -1.80 -23.09 34.96
N PHE A 93 -2.68 -23.46 34.04
CA PHE A 93 -2.54 -23.17 32.61
C PHE A 93 -3.91 -23.10 31.96
N ASP A 94 -3.97 -22.56 30.74
CA ASP A 94 -5.19 -22.48 29.95
C ASP A 94 -5.12 -23.47 28.78
N LEU A 95 -6.17 -24.29 28.64
CA LEU A 95 -6.46 -25.07 27.44
C LEU A 95 -7.38 -24.25 26.53
N TRP A 96 -6.94 -24.00 25.32
CA TRP A 96 -7.69 -23.29 24.30
C TRP A 96 -8.20 -24.28 23.27
N VAL A 97 -9.46 -24.15 22.87
CA VAL A 97 -10.13 -25.05 21.93
C VAL A 97 -10.79 -24.22 20.83
N SER A 98 -10.51 -24.59 19.59
CA SER A 98 -11.14 -24.05 18.40
C SER A 98 -12.53 -24.63 18.18
N PRO A 99 -13.43 -23.90 17.49
CA PRO A 99 -14.73 -24.44 17.13
C PRO A 99 -14.59 -25.56 16.07
N THR A 100 -15.50 -26.53 16.07
CA THR A 100 -15.61 -27.51 14.96
C THR A 100 -16.21 -26.87 13.72
N LEU A 101 -17.15 -25.94 13.90
CA LEU A 101 -17.71 -25.11 12.84
C LEU A 101 -17.69 -23.65 13.30
N LEU A 102 -17.14 -22.77 12.47
CA LEU A 102 -17.22 -21.32 12.63
C LEU A 102 -17.85 -20.72 11.39
N GLU A 103 -19.08 -20.22 11.50
CA GLU A 103 -19.75 -19.45 10.45
C GLU A 103 -19.77 -17.98 10.86
N THR A 104 -19.31 -17.10 9.97
CA THR A 104 -19.27 -15.66 10.16
C THR A 104 -19.98 -14.98 9.00
N GLU A 105 -21.07 -14.27 9.26
CA GLU A 105 -21.82 -13.53 8.24
C GLU A 105 -21.80 -12.03 8.57
N GLY A 106 -21.37 -11.22 7.61
CA GLY A 106 -21.27 -9.77 7.76
C GLY A 106 -22.01 -9.02 6.67
N ALA A 107 -22.84 -8.07 7.08
CA ALA A 107 -23.50 -7.12 6.19
C ALA A 107 -23.08 -5.70 6.59
N LEU A 108 -22.36 -5.03 5.68
CA LEU A 108 -21.69 -3.76 5.96
C LEU A 108 -22.25 -2.65 5.06
N ALA A 109 -22.65 -1.55 5.67
CA ALA A 109 -22.94 -0.31 4.96
C ALA A 109 -21.70 0.60 5.02
N THR A 110 -21.24 1.07 3.88
CA THR A 110 -20.02 1.85 3.70
C THR A 110 -20.34 3.32 3.46
N GLU A 111 -19.47 4.18 3.97
CA GLU A 111 -19.53 5.62 3.73
C GLU A 111 -18.11 6.18 3.69
N ARG A 112 -17.92 7.37 3.11
CA ARG A 112 -16.64 8.06 3.18
C ARG A 112 -16.66 9.10 4.29
N LYS A 113 -15.69 9.02 5.20
CA LYS A 113 -15.44 10.09 6.17
C LYS A 113 -14.27 10.94 5.68
N SER A 114 -14.42 12.25 5.82
CA SER A 114 -13.43 13.21 5.33
C SER A 114 -12.95 14.15 6.43
N ARG A 115 -11.66 14.51 6.37
CA ARG A 115 -11.07 15.61 7.14
C ARG A 115 -10.26 16.48 6.18
N GLY A 116 -10.80 17.67 5.88
CA GLY A 116 -10.24 18.53 4.83
C GLY A 116 -10.42 17.88 3.45
N ILE A 117 -9.32 17.73 2.71
CA ILE A 117 -9.28 17.10 1.38
C ILE A 117 -9.10 15.58 1.42
N TYR A 118 -8.78 15.02 2.60
CA TYR A 118 -8.52 13.59 2.77
C TYR A 118 -9.81 12.85 3.10
N SER A 119 -10.00 11.66 2.54
CA SER A 119 -11.17 10.83 2.79
C SER A 119 -10.82 9.36 2.85
N VAL A 120 -11.40 8.64 3.81
CA VAL A 120 -11.22 7.20 3.98
C VAL A 120 -12.57 6.48 3.98
N PRO A 121 -12.69 5.30 3.35
CA PRO A 121 -13.87 4.47 3.49
C PRO A 121 -13.98 3.93 4.92
N VAL A 122 -15.15 4.11 5.51
CA VAL A 122 -15.54 3.49 6.77
C VAL A 122 -16.80 2.67 6.56
N PHE A 123 -17.11 1.81 7.51
CA PHE A 123 -18.31 0.99 7.49
C PHE A 123 -18.98 0.94 8.86
N SER A 124 -20.25 0.58 8.83
CA SER A 124 -21.00 0.12 9.98
C SER A 124 -21.94 -1.01 9.58
N GLY A 125 -22.23 -1.93 10.48
CA GLY A 125 -23.03 -3.10 10.13
C GLY A 125 -23.19 -4.08 11.27
N SER A 126 -23.59 -5.30 10.91
CA SER A 126 -23.69 -6.44 11.82
C SER A 126 -22.72 -7.54 11.40
N LEU A 127 -22.16 -8.20 12.40
CA LEU A 127 -21.37 -9.41 12.25
C LEU A 127 -21.99 -10.50 13.12
N ARG A 128 -22.50 -11.53 12.48
CA ARG A 128 -23.07 -12.70 13.15
C ARG A 128 -22.08 -13.84 13.13
N LEU A 129 -21.78 -14.39 14.30
CA LEU A 129 -20.92 -15.55 14.44
C LEU A 129 -21.74 -16.68 15.07
N SER A 130 -21.72 -17.85 14.43
CA SER A 130 -22.40 -19.04 14.93
C SER A 130 -21.58 -20.28 14.67
N GLY A 131 -21.84 -21.34 15.43
CA GLY A 131 -21.08 -22.56 15.26
C GLY A 131 -21.20 -23.51 16.44
N SER A 132 -20.24 -24.43 16.52
CA SER A 132 -20.19 -25.46 17.55
C SER A 132 -18.76 -25.71 18.01
N PHE A 133 -18.63 -26.18 19.25
CA PHE A 133 -17.38 -26.67 19.84
C PHE A 133 -17.51 -28.15 20.17
N ASP A 134 -16.39 -28.87 20.07
CA ASP A 134 -16.18 -30.18 20.69
C ASP A 134 -14.86 -30.13 21.46
N ALA A 135 -14.94 -30.30 22.78
CA ALA A 135 -13.79 -30.24 23.66
C ALA A 135 -13.29 -31.63 24.10
N ALA A 136 -13.91 -32.72 23.63
CA ALA A 136 -13.61 -34.06 24.13
C ALA A 136 -12.16 -34.49 23.85
N GLU A 137 -11.68 -34.28 22.63
CA GLU A 137 -10.28 -34.61 22.28
C GLU A 137 -9.29 -33.73 23.03
N ALA A 138 -9.60 -32.43 23.15
CA ALA A 138 -8.77 -31.48 23.87
C ALA A 138 -8.62 -31.86 25.36
N ILE A 139 -9.74 -32.23 26.01
CA ILE A 139 -9.75 -32.69 27.41
C ILE A 139 -9.05 -34.04 27.55
N ALA A 140 -9.24 -34.96 26.61
CA ALA A 140 -8.57 -36.27 26.60
C ALA A 140 -7.05 -36.15 26.43
N SER A 141 -6.56 -35.05 25.85
CA SER A 141 -5.12 -34.77 25.71
C SER A 141 -4.42 -34.38 27.02
N LEU A 142 -5.18 -34.04 28.06
CA LEU A 142 -4.64 -33.67 29.37
C LEU A 142 -3.97 -34.87 30.05
N LYS A 143 -2.88 -34.61 30.77
CA LYS A 143 -2.20 -35.66 31.54
C LYS A 143 -3.08 -36.14 32.71
N PRO A 144 -2.87 -37.36 33.23
CA PRO A 144 -3.67 -37.89 34.35
C PRO A 144 -3.64 -37.02 35.63
N ASN A 145 -2.60 -36.22 35.80
CA ASN A 145 -2.41 -35.29 36.93
C ASN A 145 -2.90 -33.86 36.63
N GLU A 146 -3.49 -33.62 35.47
CA GLU A 146 -4.07 -32.34 35.04
C GLU A 146 -5.61 -32.45 35.06
N LYS A 147 -6.28 -31.41 35.57
CA LYS A 147 -7.74 -31.38 35.69
C LYS A 147 -8.31 -30.11 35.06
N PRO A 148 -9.31 -30.22 34.17
CA PRO A 148 -10.00 -29.06 33.62
C PRO A 148 -11.00 -28.50 34.64
N LEU A 149 -11.02 -27.18 34.80
CA LEU A 149 -11.97 -26.43 35.60
C LEU A 149 -13.14 -25.98 34.71
N MET A 150 -13.97 -26.94 34.31
CA MET A 150 -15.05 -26.72 33.33
C MET A 150 -16.06 -25.63 33.73
N GLU A 151 -16.30 -25.45 35.03
CA GLU A 151 -17.18 -24.39 35.56
C GLU A 151 -16.60 -22.97 35.40
N GLN A 152 -15.33 -22.86 35.02
CA GLN A 152 -14.64 -21.60 34.74
C GLN A 152 -14.37 -21.42 33.24
N ALA A 153 -15.01 -22.22 32.39
CA ALA A 153 -14.84 -22.10 30.96
C ALA A 153 -15.43 -20.78 30.43
N GLU A 154 -14.72 -20.15 29.50
CA GLU A 154 -15.06 -18.87 28.91
C GLU A 154 -15.04 -18.95 27.39
N LEU A 155 -16.01 -18.31 26.74
CA LEU A 155 -15.95 -18.03 25.32
C LEU A 155 -15.19 -16.72 25.12
N VAL A 156 -14.15 -16.72 24.30
CA VAL A 156 -13.25 -15.59 24.12
C VAL A 156 -13.20 -15.18 22.66
N LEU A 157 -13.36 -13.90 22.38
CA LEU A 157 -13.28 -13.30 21.05
C LEU A 157 -12.20 -12.21 21.06
N SER A 158 -11.12 -12.39 20.30
CA SER A 158 -10.08 -11.37 20.18
C SER A 158 -10.44 -10.35 19.11
N ILE A 159 -10.29 -9.07 19.44
CA ILE A 159 -10.60 -7.95 18.55
C ILE A 159 -9.51 -6.91 18.72
N ALA A 160 -8.91 -6.47 17.61
CA ALA A 160 -7.80 -5.51 17.64
C ALA A 160 -8.20 -4.14 18.19
N ASN A 161 -9.40 -3.66 17.86
CA ASN A 161 -9.91 -2.40 18.36
C ASN A 161 -11.35 -2.54 18.87
N GLN A 162 -11.50 -2.60 20.19
CA GLN A 162 -12.81 -2.71 20.85
C GLN A 162 -13.71 -1.49 20.61
N LYS A 163 -13.15 -0.32 20.24
CA LYS A 163 -13.96 0.87 19.88
C LYS A 163 -14.86 0.63 18.67
N GLY A 164 -14.53 -0.37 17.85
CA GLY A 164 -15.35 -0.79 16.72
C GLY A 164 -16.60 -1.55 17.12
N ILE A 165 -16.73 -2.03 18.36
CA ILE A 165 -17.93 -2.72 18.84
C ILE A 165 -18.92 -1.69 19.38
N ARG A 166 -20.04 -1.48 18.68
CA ARG A 166 -21.11 -0.56 19.12
C ARG A 166 -22.02 -1.21 20.16
N SER A 167 -22.40 -2.46 19.90
CA SER A 167 -23.17 -3.27 20.83
C SER A 167 -22.98 -4.75 20.50
N LEU A 168 -23.27 -5.59 21.47
CA LEU A 168 -23.26 -7.04 21.34
C LEU A 168 -24.60 -7.52 21.88
N GLU A 169 -25.40 -8.17 21.05
CA GLU A 169 -26.63 -8.79 21.50
C GLU A 169 -26.31 -9.95 22.44
N PRO A 170 -27.15 -10.26 23.44
CA PRO A 170 -26.90 -11.36 24.36
C PRO A 170 -26.57 -12.64 23.60
N ALA A 171 -25.29 -13.02 23.64
CA ALA A 171 -24.82 -14.22 22.98
C ALA A 171 -25.44 -15.44 23.64
N GLN A 172 -25.51 -16.53 22.91
CA GLN A 172 -26.13 -17.76 23.38
C GLN A 172 -25.12 -18.89 23.38
N TRP A 173 -25.17 -19.71 24.43
CA TRP A 173 -24.49 -20.99 24.53
C TRP A 173 -25.53 -22.05 24.86
N ASP A 174 -25.70 -23.04 23.97
CA ASP A 174 -26.74 -24.05 24.06
C ASP A 174 -28.14 -23.44 24.34
N GLY A 175 -28.43 -22.31 23.68
CA GLY A 175 -29.67 -21.56 23.81
C GLY A 175 -29.82 -20.72 25.08
N ARG A 176 -28.83 -20.71 25.98
CA ARG A 176 -28.82 -19.87 27.18
C ARG A 176 -28.03 -18.60 26.96
N ALA A 177 -28.60 -17.47 27.38
CA ALA A 177 -27.95 -16.18 27.24
C ALA A 177 -26.66 -16.09 28.09
N MET A 178 -25.65 -15.44 27.52
CA MET A 178 -24.37 -15.13 28.13
C MET A 178 -24.08 -13.64 27.98
N ALA A 179 -23.45 -13.06 29.01
CA ALA A 179 -23.05 -11.65 29.00
C ALA A 179 -21.55 -11.53 28.79
N PHE A 180 -21.15 -10.91 27.68
CA PHE A 180 -19.75 -10.61 27.40
C PHE A 180 -19.26 -9.42 28.23
N LYS A 181 -17.99 -9.47 28.61
CA LYS A 181 -17.25 -8.42 29.29
C LYS A 181 -15.99 -8.06 28.49
N PRO A 182 -15.49 -6.82 28.60
CA PRO A 182 -14.22 -6.45 27.98
C PRO A 182 -13.05 -7.27 28.54
N GLY A 183 -12.10 -7.62 27.67
CA GLY A 183 -10.89 -8.38 28.00
C GLY A 183 -10.76 -9.62 27.12
N ASP A 184 -9.53 -10.02 26.82
CA ASP A 184 -9.21 -11.16 25.95
C ASP A 184 -8.93 -12.45 26.74
N SER A 185 -9.18 -12.47 28.04
CA SER A 185 -8.92 -13.59 28.95
C SER A 185 -7.51 -14.21 28.80
N GLY A 186 -6.51 -13.43 28.42
CA GLY A 186 -5.13 -13.90 28.26
C GLY A 186 -4.83 -14.59 26.93
N PHE A 187 -5.73 -14.51 25.94
CA PHE A 187 -5.49 -15.06 24.60
C PHE A 187 -4.35 -14.31 23.88
N GLY A 188 -4.24 -12.99 24.06
CA GLY A 188 -3.06 -12.22 23.70
C GLY A 188 -2.81 -12.00 22.21
N LEU A 189 -3.73 -12.38 21.32
CA LEU A 189 -3.48 -12.32 19.87
C LEU A 189 -3.57 -10.90 19.27
N LEU A 190 -4.63 -10.15 19.59
CA LEU A 190 -4.89 -8.82 19.01
C LEU A 190 -4.81 -7.69 20.05
N SER A 191 -4.23 -7.94 21.22
CA SER A 191 -4.13 -7.00 22.38
C SER A 191 -5.47 -6.54 22.98
N GLY A 192 -6.60 -7.04 22.46
CA GLY A 192 -7.95 -6.74 22.93
C GLY A 192 -8.91 -7.89 22.65
N GLY A 193 -10.10 -7.81 23.23
CA GLY A 193 -11.14 -8.81 23.06
C GLY A 193 -12.33 -8.67 23.99
N VAL A 194 -13.29 -9.57 23.85
CA VAL A 194 -14.41 -9.72 24.77
C VAL A 194 -14.51 -11.19 25.17
N HIS A 195 -14.93 -11.47 26.39
CA HIS A 195 -15.14 -12.84 26.87
C HIS A 195 -16.43 -12.98 27.65
N ALA A 196 -17.00 -14.18 27.69
CA ALA A 196 -18.17 -14.50 28.50
C ALA A 196 -17.97 -15.86 29.18
N ALA A 197 -18.26 -15.91 30.49
CA ALA A 197 -18.31 -17.18 31.21
C ALA A 197 -19.47 -18.03 30.70
N ILE A 198 -19.23 -19.31 30.51
CA ILE A 198 -20.24 -20.26 30.03
C ILE A 198 -21.14 -20.66 31.21
N ALA A 199 -22.45 -20.63 30.99
CA ALA A 199 -23.45 -20.77 32.06
C ALA A 199 -23.56 -22.19 32.64
N HIS A 200 -22.98 -23.19 31.98
CA HIS A 200 -22.90 -24.57 32.46
C HIS A 200 -21.68 -25.27 31.89
N THR A 201 -21.27 -26.37 32.52
CA THR A 201 -20.23 -27.27 32.03
C THR A 201 -20.42 -27.51 30.52
N PRO A 202 -19.42 -27.17 29.67
CA PRO A 202 -19.45 -27.49 28.26
C PRO A 202 -19.76 -28.98 28.07
N GLY A 203 -20.73 -29.30 27.22
CA GLY A 203 -20.99 -30.68 26.83
C GLY A 203 -19.84 -31.22 25.96
N ILE A 204 -19.95 -32.48 25.55
CA ILE A 204 -19.09 -33.04 24.48
C ILE A 204 -19.27 -32.22 23.20
N SER A 205 -20.48 -31.70 22.95
CA SER A 205 -20.75 -30.75 21.88
C SER A 205 -21.64 -29.63 22.40
N SER A 206 -21.28 -28.38 22.10
CA SER A 206 -22.06 -27.20 22.46
C SER A 206 -22.11 -26.20 21.31
N ALA A 207 -23.28 -25.61 21.09
CA ALA A 207 -23.53 -24.61 20.06
C ALA A 207 -23.43 -23.19 20.62
N PHE A 208 -22.92 -22.26 19.81
CA PHE A 208 -22.88 -20.84 20.13
C PHE A 208 -23.51 -19.99 19.02
N ASN A 209 -24.03 -18.83 19.39
CA ASN A 209 -24.46 -17.79 18.47
C ASN A 209 -24.26 -16.42 19.11
N MET A 210 -23.74 -15.45 18.37
CA MET A 210 -23.58 -14.08 18.80
C MET A 210 -23.71 -13.11 17.63
N GLU A 211 -24.24 -11.93 17.90
CA GLU A 211 -24.37 -10.86 16.92
C GLU A 211 -23.73 -9.59 17.48
N LEU A 212 -22.78 -9.04 16.74
CA LEU A 212 -22.11 -7.78 17.06
C LEU A 212 -22.57 -6.71 16.10
N SER A 213 -23.04 -5.58 16.63
CA SER A 213 -23.10 -4.34 15.86
C SER A 213 -21.71 -3.71 15.84
N ILE A 214 -21.15 -3.56 14.65
CA ILE A 214 -19.78 -3.13 14.43
C ILE A 214 -19.70 -1.83 13.62
N GLN A 215 -18.60 -1.13 13.82
CA GLN A 215 -18.12 -0.05 12.98
C GLN A 215 -16.60 -0.16 12.85
N GLY A 216 -16.08 0.31 11.73
CA GLY A 216 -14.65 0.30 11.46
C GLY A 216 -14.36 0.98 10.14
N GLY A 217 -13.14 0.89 9.65
CA GLY A 217 -12.84 1.40 8.32
C GLY A 217 -11.52 0.88 7.79
N GLY A 218 -11.27 1.17 6.53
CA GLY A 218 -10.11 0.67 5.80
C GLY A 218 -10.25 -0.80 5.46
N SER A 219 -10.35 -1.71 6.44
CA SER A 219 -10.38 -3.16 6.19
C SER A 219 -11.14 -3.98 7.24
N VAL A 220 -11.55 -5.17 6.82
CA VAL A 220 -12.12 -6.24 7.67
C VAL A 220 -11.26 -7.48 7.50
N TRP A 221 -10.75 -8.00 8.62
CA TRP A 221 -9.91 -9.19 8.69
C TRP A 221 -10.46 -10.19 9.68
N LEU A 222 -10.58 -11.44 9.23
CA LEU A 222 -11.08 -12.57 10.00
C LEU A 222 -9.97 -13.64 10.10
N LEU A 223 -9.99 -14.39 11.20
CA LEU A 223 -9.10 -15.53 11.39
C LEU A 223 -9.88 -16.85 11.29
N PRO A 224 -9.46 -17.81 10.44
CA PRO A 224 -10.16 -19.08 10.26
C PRO A 224 -9.77 -20.04 11.39
N LEU A 225 -10.39 -19.88 12.56
CA LEU A 225 -10.03 -20.65 13.75
C LEU A 225 -10.73 -22.01 13.85
N GLY A 226 -11.79 -22.27 13.09
CA GLY A 226 -12.56 -23.52 13.20
C GLY A 226 -12.01 -24.67 12.35
N GLU A 227 -12.33 -25.91 12.74
CA GLU A 227 -12.05 -27.10 11.92
C GLU A 227 -12.59 -26.92 10.49
N GLN A 228 -13.81 -26.37 10.42
CA GLN A 228 -14.40 -25.78 9.23
C GLN A 228 -14.73 -24.31 9.52
N SER A 229 -14.15 -23.39 8.75
CA SER A 229 -14.41 -21.95 8.85
C SER A 229 -15.10 -21.45 7.58
N ARG A 230 -16.31 -20.91 7.71
CA ARG A 230 -17.04 -20.26 6.63
C ARG A 230 -17.22 -18.79 6.96
N ALA A 231 -16.96 -17.93 5.98
CA ALA A 231 -17.21 -16.51 6.12
C ALA A 231 -17.97 -15.99 4.91
N GLY A 232 -19.03 -15.22 5.14
CA GLY A 232 -19.74 -14.42 4.15
C GLY A 232 -19.61 -12.95 4.51
N LEU A 233 -19.18 -12.12 3.55
CA LEU A 233 -19.13 -10.66 3.73
C LEU A 233 -19.80 -9.99 2.53
N SER A 234 -20.71 -9.08 2.82
CA SER A 234 -21.36 -8.23 1.83
C SER A 234 -21.21 -6.76 2.22
N ALA A 235 -20.98 -5.90 1.23
CA ALA A 235 -20.94 -4.45 1.44
C ALA A 235 -21.32 -3.68 0.19
N ASP A 236 -21.87 -2.48 0.36
CA ASP A 236 -22.21 -1.53 -0.72
C ASP A 236 -20.98 -0.78 -1.28
N TRP A 237 -19.89 -1.51 -1.52
CA TRP A 237 -18.61 -0.97 -2.01
C TRP A 237 -18.21 -1.58 -3.35
N PRO A 238 -18.04 -0.78 -4.43
CA PRO A 238 -17.86 -1.30 -5.79
C PRO A 238 -16.40 -1.66 -6.15
N ALA A 239 -15.46 -1.53 -5.21
CA ALA A 239 -14.04 -1.78 -5.47
C ALA A 239 -13.34 -2.47 -4.29
N PRO A 240 -13.78 -3.67 -3.88
CA PRO A 240 -13.11 -4.44 -2.84
C PRO A 240 -11.74 -4.94 -3.31
N SER A 241 -10.80 -5.03 -2.37
CA SER A 241 -9.53 -5.73 -2.57
C SER A 241 -9.44 -6.92 -1.62
N TYR A 242 -9.54 -8.13 -2.15
CA TYR A 242 -9.44 -9.36 -1.36
C TYR A 242 -7.98 -9.66 -1.03
N GLN A 243 -7.66 -9.79 0.25
CA GLN A 243 -6.29 -9.94 0.73
C GLN A 243 -6.15 -10.97 1.85
N GLY A 244 -4.90 -11.29 2.19
CA GLY A 244 -4.53 -12.24 3.23
C GLY A 244 -4.20 -13.63 2.69
N ASN A 245 -4.23 -14.62 3.58
CA ASN A 245 -3.76 -15.98 3.24
C ASN A 245 -4.79 -16.79 2.42
N TYR A 246 -6.03 -16.31 2.31
CA TYR A 246 -7.13 -17.00 1.62
C TYR A 246 -7.96 -16.00 0.80
N LEU A 247 -8.06 -16.26 -0.51
CA LEU A 247 -8.98 -15.56 -1.40
C LEU A 247 -10.38 -16.19 -1.32
N PRO A 248 -11.46 -15.43 -1.60
CA PRO A 248 -12.81 -15.95 -1.54
C PRO A 248 -13.01 -17.10 -2.54
N ALA A 249 -13.70 -18.15 -2.10
CA ALA A 249 -14.09 -19.29 -2.94
C ALA A 249 -15.10 -18.87 -4.02
N SER A 250 -15.94 -17.88 -3.71
CA SER A 250 -16.85 -17.24 -4.67
C SER A 250 -17.04 -15.78 -4.31
N HIS A 251 -17.17 -14.91 -5.31
CA HIS A 251 -17.49 -13.50 -5.12
C HIS A 251 -18.40 -12.98 -6.24
N GLY A 252 -19.25 -12.02 -5.91
CA GLY A 252 -20.02 -11.21 -6.84
C GLY A 252 -19.65 -9.73 -6.66
N LEU A 253 -19.57 -9.00 -7.76
CA LEU A 253 -19.25 -7.58 -7.79
C LEU A 253 -20.13 -6.88 -8.82
N ASP A 254 -20.85 -5.84 -8.40
CA ASP A 254 -21.62 -4.96 -9.27
C ASP A 254 -21.47 -3.50 -8.85
N GLU A 255 -22.23 -2.59 -9.48
CA GLU A 255 -22.19 -1.16 -9.12
C GLU A 255 -22.76 -0.87 -7.73
N ALA A 256 -23.59 -1.76 -7.18
CA ALA A 256 -24.19 -1.60 -5.87
C ALA A 256 -23.25 -2.06 -4.76
N GLY A 257 -22.38 -3.04 -5.01
CA GLY A 257 -21.41 -3.51 -4.03
C GLY A 257 -20.81 -4.87 -4.34
N PHE A 258 -20.37 -5.55 -3.28
CA PHE A 258 -19.83 -6.91 -3.37
C PHE A 258 -20.48 -7.87 -2.39
N ASP A 259 -20.42 -9.15 -2.74
CA ASP A 259 -20.64 -10.31 -1.88
C ASP A 259 -19.45 -11.26 -2.05
N ALA A 260 -18.90 -11.77 -0.96
CA ALA A 260 -17.76 -12.67 -0.98
C ALA A 260 -17.91 -13.77 0.05
N ARG A 261 -17.57 -15.01 -0.34
CA ARG A 261 -17.64 -16.18 0.53
C ARG A 261 -16.34 -16.94 0.57
N TRP A 262 -15.94 -17.32 1.77
CA TRP A 262 -14.80 -18.18 2.05
C TRP A 262 -15.30 -19.48 2.68
N ASP A 263 -14.67 -20.59 2.29
CA ASP A 263 -14.85 -21.91 2.89
C ASP A 263 -13.44 -22.48 3.09
N ILE A 264 -13.00 -22.55 4.34
CA ILE A 264 -11.62 -22.84 4.73
C ILE A 264 -11.62 -24.00 5.72
N SER A 265 -11.02 -25.11 5.32
CA SER A 265 -10.81 -26.29 6.17
C SER A 265 -9.48 -26.18 6.94
N TYR A 266 -9.43 -26.75 8.15
CA TYR A 266 -8.22 -26.78 8.97
C TYR A 266 -7.03 -27.50 8.37
N LEU A 267 -7.28 -28.43 7.43
CA LEU A 267 -6.22 -29.06 6.65
C LEU A 267 -5.43 -28.04 5.81
N SER A 268 -6.04 -26.90 5.48
CA SER A 268 -5.42 -25.83 4.68
C SER A 268 -4.73 -24.74 5.52
N HIS A 269 -5.23 -24.43 6.73
CA HIS A 269 -4.65 -23.41 7.61
C HIS A 269 -3.70 -23.96 8.67
N GLY A 270 -3.80 -25.25 8.98
CA GLY A 270 -2.91 -25.97 9.90
C GLY A 270 -2.87 -25.40 11.32
N ILE A 271 -3.85 -24.59 11.72
CA ILE A 271 -3.96 -24.10 13.10
C ILE A 271 -4.40 -25.30 13.95
N PRO A 272 -3.70 -25.62 15.06
CA PRO A 272 -4.12 -26.69 15.95
C PRO A 272 -5.56 -26.47 16.45
N LEU A 273 -6.36 -27.53 16.49
CA LEU A 273 -7.74 -27.45 17.00
C LEU A 273 -7.81 -27.21 18.51
N PHE A 274 -6.71 -27.48 19.23
CA PHE A 274 -6.54 -27.12 20.62
C PHE A 274 -5.06 -26.95 20.96
N TRP A 275 -4.76 -26.15 21.98
CA TRP A 275 -3.39 -25.89 22.43
C TRP A 275 -3.36 -25.43 23.89
N THR A 276 -2.18 -25.53 24.51
CA THR A 276 -1.92 -25.01 25.86
C THR A 276 -0.96 -23.83 25.78
N GLY A 277 -1.33 -22.70 26.42
CA GLY A 277 -0.54 -21.47 26.45
C GLY A 277 -0.56 -20.65 25.14
N GLY A 278 -0.72 -19.32 25.24
CA GLY A 278 -0.97 -18.45 24.07
C GLY A 278 0.23 -18.20 23.14
N LYS A 279 1.46 -18.16 23.67
CA LYS A 279 2.64 -17.71 22.89
C LYS A 279 3.11 -18.69 21.81
N ALA A 280 2.83 -19.98 21.95
CA ALA A 280 3.38 -21.00 21.06
C ALA A 280 2.82 -20.93 19.63
N ILE A 281 1.61 -20.39 19.45
CA ILE A 281 0.91 -20.35 18.16
C ILE A 281 0.70 -18.94 17.59
N GLU A 282 1.04 -17.90 18.36
CA GLU A 282 0.80 -16.49 18.02
C GLU A 282 1.33 -16.10 16.63
N GLY A 283 2.55 -16.54 16.29
CA GLY A 283 3.15 -16.31 14.97
C GLY A 283 2.36 -16.93 13.82
N LYS A 284 1.75 -18.11 14.03
CA LYS A 284 0.93 -18.77 13.01
C LYS A 284 -0.44 -18.11 12.88
N LEU A 285 -1.06 -17.76 14.00
CA LEU A 285 -2.35 -17.07 14.01
C LEU A 285 -2.25 -15.69 13.35
N SER A 286 -1.24 -14.90 13.67
CA SER A 286 -1.06 -13.54 13.14
C SER A 286 -0.89 -13.48 11.61
N GLN A 287 -0.40 -14.56 10.98
CA GLN A 287 -0.21 -14.67 9.53
C GLN A 287 -1.41 -15.28 8.78
N SER A 288 -2.38 -15.87 9.49
CA SER A 288 -3.48 -16.64 8.86
C SER A 288 -4.74 -15.81 8.60
N PHE A 289 -4.70 -14.49 8.83
CA PHE A 289 -5.84 -13.61 8.56
C PHE A 289 -6.16 -13.54 7.07
N PHE A 290 -7.45 -13.40 6.77
CA PHE A 290 -7.98 -13.13 5.44
C PHE A 290 -9.08 -12.07 5.53
N GLY A 291 -9.42 -11.45 4.41
CA GLY A 291 -10.54 -10.53 4.39
C GLY A 291 -10.54 -9.57 3.21
N VAL A 292 -11.11 -8.38 3.45
CA VAL A 292 -11.36 -7.36 2.44
C VAL A 292 -10.78 -6.03 2.89
N ASP A 293 -10.04 -5.41 1.98
CA ASP A 293 -9.60 -4.03 2.08
C ASP A 293 -10.50 -3.15 1.19
N PHE A 294 -10.96 -2.05 1.77
CA PHE A 294 -11.79 -1.03 1.13
C PHE A 294 -10.93 0.13 0.60
N LEU A 295 -9.65 0.21 0.99
CA LEU A 295 -8.73 1.24 0.51
C LEU A 295 -8.43 1.04 -0.97
N LYS A 296 -8.33 2.15 -1.70
CA LYS A 296 -8.16 2.15 -3.15
C LYS A 296 -6.71 1.85 -3.52
N VAL A 297 -6.47 0.81 -4.32
CA VAL A 297 -5.13 0.37 -4.78
C VAL A 297 -4.39 1.46 -5.58
N LEU A 298 -5.11 2.29 -6.35
CA LEU A 298 -4.56 3.47 -7.05
C LEU A 298 -5.06 4.77 -6.45
N ASP A 299 -4.33 5.24 -5.43
CA ASP A 299 -4.48 6.58 -4.91
C ASP A 299 -3.72 7.61 -5.76
N HIS A 300 -4.27 8.82 -5.87
CA HIS A 300 -3.70 9.92 -6.63
C HIS A 300 -2.33 10.35 -6.10
N TYR A 301 -2.05 10.19 -4.80
CA TYR A 301 -0.73 10.42 -4.23
C TYR A 301 0.32 9.44 -4.78
N ALA A 302 -0.02 8.15 -4.90
CA ALA A 302 0.85 7.15 -5.50
C ALA A 302 1.14 7.45 -6.98
N LEU A 303 0.13 7.91 -7.74
CA LEU A 303 0.30 8.35 -9.12
C LEU A 303 1.18 9.61 -9.25
N ASN A 304 1.07 10.56 -8.33
CA ASN A 304 1.94 11.74 -8.28
C ASN A 304 3.40 11.35 -7.94
N GLU A 305 3.61 10.44 -6.99
CA GLU A 305 4.94 9.94 -6.65
C GLU A 305 5.59 9.23 -7.85
N ARG A 306 4.82 8.38 -8.54
CA ARG A 306 5.24 7.77 -9.81
C ARG A 306 5.58 8.83 -10.85
N ALA A 307 4.74 9.85 -11.03
CA ALA A 307 5.00 10.91 -12.02
C ALA A 307 6.32 11.64 -11.74
N ALA A 308 6.60 11.95 -10.47
CA ALA A 308 7.83 12.63 -10.07
C ALA A 308 9.08 11.75 -10.18
N LYS A 309 8.96 10.41 -10.09
CA LYS A 309 10.07 9.49 -10.43
C LYS A 309 10.52 9.65 -11.90
N TYR A 310 9.61 10.02 -12.80
CA TYR A 310 9.92 10.29 -14.21
C TYR A 310 10.37 11.74 -14.50
N ALA A 311 10.60 12.58 -13.47
CA ALA A 311 11.04 13.96 -13.64
C ALA A 311 12.31 14.13 -14.48
N ILE A 312 13.20 13.13 -14.50
CA ILE A 312 14.41 13.18 -15.32
C ILE A 312 14.12 13.31 -16.82
N LEU A 313 13.03 12.70 -17.31
CA LEU A 313 12.59 12.84 -18.70
C LEU A 313 12.30 14.31 -19.03
N PHE A 314 11.62 15.00 -18.11
CA PHE A 314 11.22 16.41 -18.22
C PHE A 314 12.36 17.40 -17.93
N ILE A 315 13.54 16.90 -17.55
CA ILE A 315 14.77 17.68 -17.53
C ILE A 315 15.53 17.47 -18.85
N VAL A 316 15.76 16.21 -19.24
CA VAL A 316 16.62 15.86 -20.39
C VAL A 316 15.98 16.24 -21.73
N VAL A 317 14.72 15.87 -21.96
CA VAL A 317 14.06 16.06 -23.25
C VAL A 317 13.89 17.53 -23.61
N PRO A 318 13.41 18.41 -22.70
CA PRO A 318 13.27 19.84 -23.03
C PRO A 318 14.62 20.52 -23.23
N PHE A 319 15.66 20.12 -22.48
CA PHE A 319 17.01 20.65 -22.65
C PHE A 319 17.58 20.25 -24.01
N LEU A 320 17.40 18.98 -24.41
CA LEU A 320 17.79 18.50 -25.72
C LEU A 320 17.04 19.24 -26.82
N ALA A 321 15.74 19.46 -26.68
CA ALA A 321 14.94 20.18 -27.68
C ALA A 321 15.40 21.63 -27.84
N LEU A 322 15.64 22.34 -26.73
CA LEU A 322 16.19 23.70 -26.76
C LEU A 322 17.60 23.73 -27.37
N PHE A 323 18.43 22.74 -27.07
CA PHE A 323 19.76 22.60 -27.68
C PHE A 323 19.68 22.41 -29.19
N MET A 324 18.74 21.59 -29.67
CA MET A 324 18.51 21.40 -31.10
C MET A 324 18.04 22.69 -31.76
N LEU A 325 17.11 23.42 -31.13
CA LEU A 325 16.69 24.73 -31.63
C LEU A 325 17.82 25.75 -31.66
N GLU A 326 18.74 25.73 -30.70
CA GLU A 326 19.95 26.55 -30.72
C GLU A 326 20.89 26.17 -31.87
N LEU A 327 21.13 24.87 -32.07
CA LEU A 327 22.00 24.36 -33.14
C LEU A 327 21.49 24.75 -34.54
N PHE A 328 20.19 24.57 -34.80
CA PHE A 328 19.60 24.89 -36.10
C PHE A 328 19.24 26.37 -36.25
N GLY A 329 18.86 27.04 -35.16
CA GLY A 329 18.34 28.40 -35.16
C GLY A 329 19.39 29.50 -35.21
N LYS A 330 20.68 29.17 -35.13
CA LYS A 330 21.85 30.09 -35.13
C LYS A 330 21.78 31.22 -34.08
N ARG A 331 20.90 31.11 -33.08
CA ARG A 331 20.82 32.03 -31.93
C ARG A 331 21.39 31.36 -30.71
N ARG A 332 22.30 32.05 -30.02
CA ARG A 332 22.87 31.55 -28.77
C ARG A 332 21.86 31.67 -27.64
N VAL A 333 21.60 30.56 -26.96
CA VAL A 333 20.72 30.50 -25.80
C VAL A 333 21.60 30.55 -24.56
N HIS A 334 21.27 31.44 -23.62
CA HIS A 334 22.02 31.58 -22.38
C HIS A 334 21.72 30.38 -21.45
N PRO A 335 22.70 29.85 -20.70
CA PRO A 335 22.50 28.71 -19.78
C PRO A 335 21.33 28.87 -18.80
N VAL A 336 21.11 30.10 -18.31
CA VAL A 336 19.97 30.43 -17.43
C VAL A 336 18.61 30.14 -18.08
N GLN A 337 18.51 30.22 -19.41
CA GLN A 337 17.26 29.98 -20.13
C GLN A 337 16.92 28.49 -20.19
N TYR A 338 17.93 27.62 -20.26
CA TYR A 338 17.75 26.18 -20.06
C TYR A 338 17.25 25.90 -18.64
N LEU A 339 17.86 26.54 -17.64
CA LEU A 339 17.43 26.41 -16.24
C LEU A 339 15.96 26.86 -16.05
N LEU A 340 15.57 28.01 -16.60
CA LEU A 340 14.19 28.48 -16.52
C LEU A 340 13.20 27.51 -17.19
N ALA A 341 13.55 26.95 -18.34
CA ALA A 341 12.72 25.95 -19.01
C ALA A 341 12.60 24.64 -18.20
N GLY A 342 13.67 24.22 -17.52
CA GLY A 342 13.61 23.07 -16.61
C GLY A 342 12.71 23.32 -15.40
N ILE A 343 12.82 24.51 -14.78
CA ILE A 343 11.98 24.89 -13.63
C ILE A 343 10.52 24.96 -14.06
N ALA A 344 10.24 25.52 -15.25
CA ALA A 344 8.91 25.52 -15.84
C ALA A 344 8.31 24.11 -15.95
N ASN A 345 9.10 23.11 -16.33
CA ASN A 345 8.67 21.71 -16.34
C ASN A 345 8.49 21.13 -14.93
N MET A 346 9.23 21.59 -13.93
CA MET A 346 9.00 21.14 -12.54
C MET A 346 7.68 21.66 -11.96
N VAL A 347 7.20 22.84 -12.41
CA VAL A 347 5.89 23.37 -12.02
C VAL A 347 4.74 22.44 -12.43
N PHE A 348 4.90 21.64 -13.48
CA PHE A 348 3.91 20.62 -13.86
C PHE A 348 3.56 19.69 -12.70
N TYR A 349 4.55 19.21 -11.95
CA TYR A 349 4.33 18.28 -10.85
C TYR A 349 3.62 18.93 -9.67
N LEU A 350 3.92 20.21 -9.39
CA LEU A 350 3.24 20.96 -8.34
C LEU A 350 1.78 21.25 -8.70
N LEU A 351 1.52 21.62 -9.96
CA LEU A 351 0.16 21.80 -10.47
C LEU A 351 -0.60 20.47 -10.50
N LEU A 352 0.05 19.38 -10.93
CA LEU A 352 -0.55 18.05 -10.95
C LEU A 352 -0.99 17.64 -9.54
N LEU A 353 -0.09 17.77 -8.55
CA LEU A 353 -0.37 17.48 -7.16
C LEU A 353 -1.55 18.32 -6.66
N SER A 354 -1.46 19.64 -6.75
CA SER A 354 -2.47 20.56 -6.23
C SER A 354 -3.83 20.41 -6.91
N LEU A 355 -3.89 20.18 -8.23
CA LEU A 355 -5.16 19.96 -8.93
C LEU A 355 -5.73 18.57 -8.63
N SER A 356 -4.89 17.54 -8.54
CA SER A 356 -5.35 16.17 -8.27
C SER A 356 -5.99 15.98 -6.89
N GLU A 357 -5.72 16.90 -5.96
CA GLU A 357 -6.37 16.96 -4.64
C GLU A 357 -7.82 17.49 -4.70
N HIS A 358 -8.21 18.13 -5.81
CA HIS A 358 -9.52 18.77 -5.96
C HIS A 358 -10.37 18.19 -7.09
N ILE A 359 -9.75 17.62 -8.11
CA ILE A 359 -10.42 17.05 -9.29
C ILE A 359 -9.81 15.69 -9.66
N HIS A 360 -10.53 14.91 -10.49
CA HIS A 360 -10.04 13.62 -10.98
C HIS A 360 -8.64 13.71 -11.59
N PHE A 361 -7.78 12.74 -11.25
CA PHE A 361 -6.38 12.69 -11.66
C PHE A 361 -6.16 12.93 -13.16
N ASN A 362 -6.95 12.30 -14.03
CA ASN A 362 -6.82 12.46 -15.49
C ASN A 362 -7.08 13.90 -15.95
N ALA A 363 -8.04 14.59 -15.33
CA ALA A 363 -8.35 15.99 -15.63
C ALA A 363 -7.26 16.93 -15.08
N ALA A 364 -6.80 16.70 -13.85
CA ALA A 364 -5.65 17.40 -13.26
C ALA A 364 -4.40 17.27 -14.14
N TYR A 365 -4.14 16.06 -14.64
CA TYR A 365 -3.05 15.77 -15.56
C TYR A 365 -3.13 16.59 -16.84
N ALA A 366 -4.27 16.54 -17.53
CA ALA A 366 -4.46 17.26 -18.78
C ALA A 366 -4.32 18.78 -18.60
N LEU A 367 -4.94 19.35 -17.56
CA LEU A 367 -4.86 20.79 -17.28
C LEU A 367 -3.43 21.23 -16.96
N SER A 368 -2.72 20.49 -16.11
CA SER A 368 -1.31 20.78 -15.77
C SER A 368 -0.40 20.67 -17.00
N ALA A 369 -0.58 19.63 -17.82
CA ALA A 369 0.21 19.42 -19.03
C ALA A 369 -0.02 20.53 -20.05
N ILE A 370 -1.28 20.95 -20.27
CA ILE A 370 -1.63 22.06 -21.17
C ILE A 370 -1.03 23.37 -20.65
N ALA A 371 -1.21 23.68 -19.36
CA ALA A 371 -0.72 24.92 -18.77
C ALA A 371 0.80 25.08 -18.93
N VAL A 372 1.57 24.02 -18.63
CA VAL A 372 3.04 24.05 -18.76
C VAL A 372 3.47 24.03 -20.23
N SER A 373 2.80 23.26 -21.09
CA SER A 373 3.09 23.26 -22.54
C SER A 373 2.90 24.64 -23.16
N VAL A 374 1.82 25.36 -22.79
CA VAL A 374 1.57 26.73 -23.25
C VAL A 374 2.64 27.68 -22.71
N MET A 375 3.00 27.59 -21.43
CA MET A 375 4.06 28.41 -20.86
C MET A 375 5.41 28.20 -21.55
N VAL A 376 5.82 26.95 -21.79
CA VAL A 376 7.08 26.61 -22.47
C VAL A 376 7.05 27.07 -23.93
N PHE A 377 5.91 26.90 -24.62
CA PHE A 377 5.73 27.41 -25.98
C PHE A 377 5.88 28.93 -26.06
N LEU A 378 5.19 29.68 -25.20
CA LEU A 378 5.28 31.14 -25.14
C LEU A 378 6.71 31.60 -24.80
N TYR A 379 7.39 30.90 -23.90
CA TYR A 379 8.77 31.16 -23.55
C TYR A 379 9.72 30.96 -24.75
N SER A 380 9.59 29.84 -25.46
CA SER A 380 10.37 29.58 -26.68
C SER A 380 10.06 30.58 -27.79
N TRP A 381 8.80 30.99 -27.94
CA TRP A 381 8.45 32.04 -28.90
C TRP A 381 9.13 33.38 -28.59
N SER A 382 9.14 33.79 -27.32
CA SER A 382 9.85 35.00 -26.87
C SER A 382 11.36 34.93 -27.12
N LEU A 383 11.97 33.77 -26.86
CA LEU A 383 13.41 33.54 -27.02
C LEU A 383 13.88 33.61 -28.49
N PHE A 384 13.17 32.92 -29.38
CA PHE A 384 13.56 32.84 -30.79
C PHE A 384 12.92 33.92 -31.66
N LYS A 385 11.90 34.64 -31.17
CA LYS A 385 11.12 35.67 -31.90
C LYS A 385 10.58 35.21 -33.25
N GLU A 386 10.43 33.89 -33.43
CA GLU A 386 9.99 33.24 -34.66
C GLU A 386 9.02 32.13 -34.29
N LEU A 387 7.76 32.23 -34.76
CA LEU A 387 6.71 31.29 -34.41
C LEU A 387 7.01 29.87 -34.93
N ALA A 388 7.61 29.77 -36.13
CA ALA A 388 8.02 28.51 -36.73
C ALA A 388 9.00 27.72 -35.84
N LYS A 389 9.91 28.42 -35.15
CA LYS A 389 10.88 27.79 -34.23
C LYS A 389 10.23 27.37 -32.91
N ALA A 390 9.25 28.14 -32.43
CA ALA A 390 8.51 27.79 -31.21
C ALA A 390 7.64 26.54 -31.38
N TRP A 391 7.13 26.29 -32.60
CA TRP A 391 6.29 25.12 -32.89
C TRP A 391 6.99 23.78 -32.75
N TYR A 392 8.32 23.72 -32.76
CA TYR A 392 9.05 22.49 -32.44
C TYR A 392 8.87 22.04 -30.98
N MET A 393 8.57 22.95 -30.05
CA MET A 393 8.39 22.57 -28.63
C MET A 393 7.08 21.85 -28.36
N VAL A 394 6.03 22.10 -29.16
CA VAL A 394 4.72 21.47 -28.97
C VAL A 394 4.75 19.95 -29.14
N PRO A 395 5.27 19.36 -30.23
CA PRO A 395 5.34 17.91 -30.36
C PRO A 395 6.29 17.30 -29.32
N VAL A 396 7.35 18.00 -28.92
CA VAL A 396 8.26 17.54 -27.86
C VAL A 396 7.52 17.43 -26.52
N MET A 397 6.81 18.49 -26.11
CA MET A 397 6.01 18.52 -24.88
C MET A 397 4.85 17.52 -24.94
N GLY A 398 4.09 17.53 -26.04
CA GLY A 398 2.97 16.63 -26.25
C GLY A 398 3.38 15.16 -26.19
N LEU A 399 4.47 14.78 -26.86
CA LEU A 399 4.99 13.41 -26.80
C LEU A 399 5.49 13.05 -25.40
N SER A 400 6.17 13.97 -24.71
CA SER A 400 6.68 13.73 -23.35
C SER A 400 5.54 13.51 -22.34
N TYR A 401 4.50 14.34 -22.39
CA TYR A 401 3.32 14.19 -21.53
C TYR A 401 2.50 12.96 -21.94
N LEU A 402 2.30 12.69 -23.22
CA LEU A 402 1.61 11.47 -23.64
C LEU A 402 2.33 10.21 -23.17
N TYR A 403 3.65 10.16 -23.34
CA TYR A 403 4.48 9.08 -22.84
C TYR A 403 4.36 8.91 -21.32
N LEU A 404 4.44 10.00 -20.57
CA LEU A 404 4.28 9.97 -19.12
C LEU A 404 2.88 9.46 -18.73
N PHE A 405 1.82 9.92 -19.39
CA PHE A 405 0.45 9.48 -19.12
C PHE A 405 0.27 7.97 -19.34
N ILE A 406 0.76 7.45 -20.47
CA ILE A 406 0.72 6.00 -20.77
C ILE A 406 1.49 5.21 -19.70
N THR A 407 2.66 5.72 -19.31
CA THR A 407 3.50 5.08 -18.28
C THR A 407 2.82 5.08 -16.91
N LEU A 408 2.01 6.09 -16.59
CA LEU A 408 1.29 6.17 -15.32
C LEU A 408 0.08 5.23 -15.27
N GLN A 409 -0.64 5.08 -16.39
CA GLN A 409 -1.81 4.20 -16.46
C GLN A 409 -1.43 2.71 -16.51
N SER A 410 -0.23 2.39 -16.97
CA SER A 410 0.27 1.03 -17.00
C SER A 410 1.00 0.71 -15.69
N GLU A 411 0.45 -0.16 -14.85
CA GLU A 411 1.15 -0.70 -13.68
C GLU A 411 2.15 -1.80 -14.09
N ASP A 412 1.68 -2.82 -14.82
CA ASP A 412 2.48 -4.01 -15.16
C ASP A 412 3.63 -3.73 -16.14
N TRP A 413 3.43 -2.81 -17.10
CA TRP A 413 4.43 -2.52 -18.15
C TRP A 413 5.30 -1.29 -17.87
N ALA A 414 5.25 -0.74 -16.65
CA ALA A 414 5.96 0.51 -16.32
C ALA A 414 7.48 0.43 -16.58
N LEU A 415 8.11 -0.70 -16.26
CA LEU A 415 9.54 -0.93 -16.51
C LEU A 415 9.86 -1.05 -18.01
N LEU A 416 9.01 -1.75 -18.77
CA LEU A 416 9.19 -1.90 -20.21
C LEU A 416 9.05 -0.56 -20.93
N ILE A 417 7.96 0.17 -20.66
CA ILE A 417 7.71 1.49 -21.25
C ILE A 417 8.86 2.43 -20.88
N GLY A 418 9.27 2.43 -19.60
CA GLY A 418 10.41 3.19 -19.07
C GLY A 418 11.71 2.97 -19.84
N SER A 419 12.11 1.70 -19.98
CA SER A 419 13.36 1.30 -20.65
C SER A 419 13.33 1.58 -22.16
N LEU A 420 12.19 1.32 -22.83
CA LEU A 420 12.03 1.62 -24.25
C LEU A 420 12.04 3.12 -24.54
N GLY A 421 11.44 3.94 -23.66
CA GLY A 421 11.48 5.40 -23.76
C GLY A 421 12.91 5.93 -23.62
N MET A 422 13.65 5.48 -22.61
CA MET A 422 15.06 5.85 -22.43
C MET A 422 15.93 5.41 -23.61
N PHE A 423 15.71 4.20 -24.13
CA PHE A 423 16.37 3.70 -25.33
C PHE A 423 16.09 4.58 -26.55
N ALA A 424 14.83 4.95 -26.79
CA ALA A 424 14.42 5.79 -27.90
C ALA A 424 15.02 7.20 -27.81
N VAL A 425 15.04 7.81 -26.61
CA VAL A 425 15.68 9.12 -26.38
C VAL A 425 17.18 9.04 -26.65
N LEU A 426 17.86 8.02 -26.14
CA LEU A 426 19.29 7.83 -26.38
C LEU A 426 19.59 7.62 -27.87
N ALA A 427 18.83 6.76 -28.56
CA ALA A 427 18.96 6.52 -29.99
C ALA A 427 18.75 7.80 -30.81
N LEU A 428 17.75 8.61 -30.45
CA LEU A 428 17.50 9.91 -31.07
C LEU A 428 18.68 10.87 -30.87
N VAL A 429 19.19 10.98 -29.64
CA VAL A 429 20.37 11.80 -29.34
C VAL A 429 21.56 11.37 -30.19
N MET A 430 21.85 10.07 -30.25
CA MET A 430 22.95 9.53 -31.05
C MET A 430 22.77 9.84 -32.55
N PHE A 431 21.56 9.65 -33.07
CA PHE A 431 21.27 9.88 -34.49
C PHE A 431 21.38 11.36 -34.87
N VAL A 432 20.81 12.26 -34.06
CA VAL A 432 20.78 13.69 -34.38
C VAL A 432 22.17 14.32 -34.19
N THR A 433 22.94 13.87 -33.21
CA THR A 433 24.26 14.44 -32.92
C THR A 433 25.39 13.89 -33.81
N ARG A 434 25.12 12.89 -34.66
CA ARG A 434 26.13 12.24 -35.53
C ARG A 434 26.90 13.19 -36.46
N ASN A 435 26.27 14.29 -36.88
CA ASN A 435 26.83 15.26 -37.83
C ASN A 435 27.30 16.56 -37.15
N VAL A 436 27.33 16.60 -35.82
CA VAL A 436 27.78 17.79 -35.07
C VAL A 436 29.31 17.82 -35.04
N ASP A 437 29.91 18.94 -35.47
CA ASP A 437 31.36 19.13 -35.36
C ASP A 437 31.75 19.49 -33.92
N TRP A 438 32.04 18.43 -33.15
CA TRP A 438 32.45 18.52 -31.76
C TRP A 438 33.78 19.24 -31.54
N TYR A 439 34.64 19.29 -32.57
CA TYR A 439 36.01 19.82 -32.49
C TYR A 439 36.14 21.25 -33.02
N GLY A 440 35.07 21.81 -33.61
CA GLY A 440 35.05 23.18 -34.11
C GLY A 440 36.06 23.43 -35.23
N LYS A 441 36.44 22.39 -35.98
CA LYS A 441 37.34 22.50 -37.13
C LYS A 441 36.48 22.61 -38.39
N GLY A 442 36.13 23.84 -38.76
CA GLY A 442 35.64 24.11 -40.11
C GLY A 442 36.60 23.47 -41.12
N ARG A 443 36.10 22.53 -41.95
CA ARG A 443 36.90 21.90 -43.00
C ARG A 443 37.53 23.02 -43.85
N PRO A 444 38.87 23.10 -44.00
CA PRO A 444 39.45 24.03 -44.94
C PRO A 444 38.99 23.63 -46.36
N PRO A 445 38.72 24.60 -47.25
CA PRO A 445 38.35 24.28 -48.62
C PRO A 445 39.52 23.52 -49.25
N VAL A 446 39.22 22.35 -49.83
CA VAL A 446 40.17 21.62 -50.65
C VAL A 446 40.54 22.53 -51.81
N ALA A 447 41.77 23.04 -51.82
CA ALA A 447 42.29 23.80 -52.94
C ALA A 447 42.24 22.90 -54.17
N SER A 448 41.48 23.29 -55.18
CA SER A 448 41.52 22.69 -56.50
C SER A 448 42.91 22.86 -57.07
N VAL A 449 43.69 21.79 -57.11
CA VAL A 449 44.88 21.72 -57.95
C VAL A 449 44.37 21.74 -59.38
N LEU A 450 44.54 22.88 -60.06
CA LEU A 450 44.41 22.95 -61.51
C LEU A 450 45.54 22.11 -62.13
N PRO A 451 45.27 21.31 -63.17
CA PRO A 451 46.34 20.75 -63.99
C PRO A 451 46.93 21.87 -64.84
N GLU A 452 48.23 22.12 -64.72
CA GLU A 452 48.99 22.77 -65.79
C GLU A 452 49.11 21.77 -66.93
N GLU A 453 48.37 22.00 -68.02
CA GLU A 453 48.66 21.45 -69.34
C GLU A 453 49.59 22.43 -70.09
N ASP A 454 50.77 21.89 -70.43
CA ASP A 454 51.60 22.05 -71.63
C ASP A 454 52.18 23.42 -72.06
N ALA A 455 53.52 23.51 -72.01
CA ALA A 455 54.40 23.78 -73.16
C ALA A 455 55.85 23.37 -72.89
#